data_AF-A0A1V1P4Y8-F1
#
_entry.id   AF-A0A1V1P4Y8-F1
#
_cell.length_a   1.000
_cell.length_b   1.000
_cell.length_c   1.000
_cell.angle_alpha   90.00
_cell.angle_beta   90.00
_cell.angle_gamma   90.00
#
_symmetry.space_group_name_H-M   'P 1'
#
loop_
_entity.id
_entity.type
_entity.pdbx_description
1 polymer ?
#
loop_
_entity_poly.entity_id
_entity_poly.type
_entity_poly.pdbx_seq_one_letter_code
_entity_poly.pdbx_strand_id
1 'polypeptide(L)' 'MGQIADWQTFTTGEEYSNSAPVAFFYVSPDTGFPSTIFNCNATYSYDMDNDPLTFQWNWGDGSGYSEPSLFN' A
#
# COMPACT_ATOMS: atom_id res chain seq x y z
N MET A 1 -31.30 -44.32 -19.50
CA MET A 1 -31.01 -43.08 -20.27
C MET A 1 -30.29 -42.16 -19.32
N GLY A 2 -28.97 -42.10 -19.43
CA GLY A 2 -28.08 -41.47 -18.45
C GLY A 2 -28.26 -39.96 -18.45
N GLN A 3 -28.25 -39.38 -17.25
CA GLN A 3 -28.33 -37.94 -17.04
C GLN A 3 -27.14 -37.28 -17.73
N ILE A 4 -27.41 -36.29 -18.57
CA ILE A 4 -26.39 -35.41 -19.13
C ILE A 4 -25.78 -34.61 -17.97
N ALA A 5 -24.48 -34.80 -17.73
CA ALA A 5 -23.73 -33.96 -16.81
C ALA A 5 -23.70 -32.54 -17.40
N ASP A 6 -24.34 -31.60 -16.73
CA ASP A 6 -24.13 -30.18 -16.98
C ASP A 6 -22.71 -29.85 -16.49
N TRP A 7 -21.80 -29.59 -17.44
CA TRP A 7 -20.46 -29.12 -17.11
C TRP A 7 -20.57 -27.65 -16.72
N GLN A 8 -20.95 -27.40 -15.47
CA GLN A 8 -20.87 -26.07 -14.88
C GLN A 8 -19.42 -25.59 -15.01
N THR A 9 -19.21 -24.62 -15.88
CA THR A 9 -17.89 -24.01 -16.08
C THR A 9 -17.61 -23.17 -14.84
N PHE A 10 -16.68 -23.62 -13.99
CA PHE A 10 -16.18 -22.79 -12.90
C PHE A 10 -15.09 -21.88 -13.46
N THR A 11 -15.45 -20.67 -13.86
CA THR A 11 -14.49 -19.65 -14.26
C THR A 11 -13.76 -19.15 -13.01
N THR A 12 -12.56 -19.67 -12.75
CA THR A 12 -11.66 -19.02 -11.79
C THR A 12 -11.00 -17.82 -12.46
N GLY A 13 -11.39 -16.61 -12.06
CA GLY A 13 -10.41 -15.52 -11.92
C GLY A 13 -10.53 -14.28 -12.80
N GLU A 14 -11.69 -13.61 -12.84
CA GLU A 14 -11.73 -12.20 -13.27
C GLU A 14 -12.29 -11.21 -12.23
N GLU A 15 -12.97 -11.66 -11.17
CA GLU A 15 -13.57 -10.75 -10.17
C GLU A 15 -12.68 -10.49 -8.92
N TYR A 16 -11.49 -11.10 -8.83
CA TYR A 16 -10.63 -11.02 -7.63
C TYR A 16 -9.12 -10.95 -7.95
N SER A 17 -8.73 -10.31 -9.06
CA SER A 17 -7.31 -10.04 -9.29
C SER A 17 -6.87 -8.89 -8.39
N ASN A 18 -6.00 -9.17 -7.42
CA ASN A 18 -5.42 -8.12 -6.59
C ASN A 18 -4.49 -7.20 -7.40
N SER A 19 -4.57 -5.90 -7.13
CA SER A 19 -3.72 -4.86 -7.68
C SER A 19 -2.64 -4.48 -6.67
N ALA A 20 -1.53 -3.90 -7.16
CA ALA A 20 -0.56 -3.30 -6.25
C ALA A 20 -1.07 -1.93 -5.78
N PRO A 21 -0.75 -1.52 -4.53
CA PRO A 21 -1.12 -0.20 -4.05
C PRO A 21 -0.36 0.90 -4.79
N VAL A 22 -0.96 2.08 -4.86
CA VAL A 22 -0.33 3.31 -5.35
C VAL A 22 0.23 4.07 -4.17
N ALA A 23 1.56 4.13 -4.08
CA ALA A 23 2.25 4.91 -3.05
C ALA A 23 2.27 6.40 -3.41
N PHE A 24 1.92 7.24 -2.43
CA PHE A 24 2.00 8.69 -2.53
C PHE A 24 2.46 9.28 -1.20
N PHE A 25 3.34 10.29 -1.24
CA PHE A 25 3.72 11.02 -0.04
C PHE A 25 4.15 12.46 -0.32
N TYR A 26 4.16 13.26 0.74
CA TYR A 26 4.80 14.57 0.78
C TYR A 26 5.59 14.75 2.07
N VAL A 27 6.57 15.67 2.03
CA VAL A 27 7.41 16.02 3.18
C VAL A 27 7.19 17.49 3.53
N SER A 28 7.07 17.79 4.82
CA SER A 28 6.98 19.17 5.31
C SER A 28 7.75 19.35 6.62
N PRO A 29 8.61 20.38 6.74
CA PRO A 29 8.98 21.36 5.69
C PRO A 29 9.78 20.74 4.53
N ASP A 30 9.99 21.46 3.44
CA ASP A 30 10.80 21.00 2.29
C ASP A 30 12.31 21.17 2.52
N THR A 31 12.68 22.04 3.45
CA THR A 31 14.05 22.37 3.82
C THR A 31 14.17 22.67 5.33
N GLY A 32 15.38 22.62 5.86
CA GLY A 32 15.61 22.84 7.29
C GLY A 32 17.07 22.78 7.71
N PHE A 33 17.29 22.92 9.01
CA PHE A 33 18.58 22.75 9.67
C PHE A 33 18.74 21.31 10.16
N PRO A 34 19.94 20.88 10.60
CA PRO A 34 20.15 19.51 11.10
C PRO A 34 19.24 19.08 12.26
N SER A 35 18.65 20.02 12.99
CA SER A 35 17.69 19.76 14.07
C SER A 35 16.22 19.87 13.66
N THR A 36 15.93 20.12 12.38
CA THR A 36 14.56 20.24 11.88
C THR A 36 13.90 18.86 11.88
N ILE A 37 12.69 18.79 12.44
CA ILE A 37 11.83 17.61 12.33
C ILE A 37 11.04 17.72 11.03
N PHE A 38 11.19 16.72 10.17
CA PHE A 38 10.47 16.61 8.92
C PHE A 38 9.32 15.60 9.06
N ASN A 39 8.11 16.02 8.69
CA ASN A 39 6.96 15.14 8.67
C ASN A 39 6.80 14.55 7.28
N CYS A 40 6.88 13.22 7.17
CA CYS A 40 6.61 12.50 5.94
C CYS A 40 5.21 11.89 6.02
N ASN A 41 4.30 12.39 5.19
CA ASN A 41 2.89 12.00 5.22
C ASN A 41 2.54 11.22 3.94
N ALA A 42 2.08 9.97 4.11
CA ALA A 42 1.67 9.08 3.03
C ALA A 42 0.16 8.79 2.97
N THR A 43 -0.68 9.60 3.64
CA THR A 43 -2.13 9.35 3.78
C THR A 43 -2.92 9.38 2.47
N TYR A 44 -2.31 9.87 1.39
CA TYR A 44 -2.91 9.85 0.04
C TYR A 44 -2.52 8.60 -0.77
N SER A 45 -1.74 7.68 -0.19
CA SER A 45 -1.57 6.35 -0.79
C SER A 45 -2.90 5.61 -0.78
N TYR A 46 -3.14 4.79 -1.79
CA TYR A 46 -4.39 4.05 -1.92
C TYR A 46 -4.19 2.69 -2.57
N ASP A 47 -5.11 1.79 -2.30
CA ASP A 47 -5.24 0.52 -2.99
C ASP A 47 -6.59 0.49 -3.72
N MET A 48 -6.61 0.03 -4.98
CA MET A 48 -7.83 0.02 -5.80
C MET A 48 -8.80 -1.09 -5.38
N ASP A 49 -8.28 -2.15 -4.78
CA ASP A 49 -9.04 -3.26 -4.22
C ASP A 49 -9.43 -2.99 -2.75
N ASN A 50 -9.01 -1.82 -2.24
CA ASN A 50 -9.34 -1.31 -0.92
C ASN A 50 -8.72 -2.17 0.21
N ASP A 51 -7.60 -2.83 -0.10
CA ASP A 51 -6.80 -3.59 0.85
C ASP A 51 -6.11 -2.68 1.89
N PRO A 52 -5.89 -3.15 3.14
CA PRO A 52 -5.18 -2.39 4.16
C PRO A 52 -3.73 -2.10 3.76
N LEU A 53 -3.32 -0.84 3.88
CA LEU A 53 -1.96 -0.42 3.58
C LEU A 53 -1.04 -0.51 4.80
N THR A 54 0.20 -0.94 4.55
CA THR A 54 1.31 -0.81 5.48
C THR A 54 2.35 0.14 4.90
N PHE A 55 3.08 0.85 5.76
CA PHE A 55 4.03 1.88 5.34
C PHE A 55 5.38 1.65 6.00
N GLN A 56 6.46 1.73 5.23
CA GLN A 56 7.82 1.65 5.74
C GLN A 56 8.69 2.70 5.04
N TRP A 57 9.54 3.37 5.80
CA TRP A 57 10.44 4.40 5.27
C TRP A 57 11.88 3.96 5.33
N ASN A 58 12.60 4.09 4.22
CA ASN A 58 14.05 3.95 4.16
C ASN A 58 14.66 5.33 3.86
N TRP A 59 15.46 5.85 4.78
CA TRP A 59 16.04 7.18 4.67
C TRP A 59 17.32 7.24 3.82
N GLY A 60 17.86 6.09 3.42
CA GLY A 60 19.02 5.99 2.52
C GLY A 60 20.37 6.35 3.17
N ASP A 61 20.39 6.65 4.46
CA ASP A 61 21.60 6.99 5.24
C ASP A 61 22.25 5.77 5.92
N GLY A 62 21.70 4.58 5.68
CA GLY A 62 22.13 3.33 6.30
C GLY A 62 21.46 3.05 7.65
N SER A 63 20.61 3.94 8.16
CA SER A 63 19.65 3.59 9.20
C SER A 63 18.62 2.58 8.66
N GLY A 64 18.07 1.74 9.54
CA GLY A 64 17.04 0.77 9.18
C GLY A 64 15.69 1.41 8.85
N TYR A 65 14.70 0.59 8.48
CA TYR A 65 13.36 1.09 8.20
C TYR A 65 12.70 1.69 9.44
N SER A 66 11.98 2.81 9.27
CA SER A 66 11.10 3.36 10.31
C SER A 66 9.63 3.13 10.00
N GLU A 67 8.88 2.76 11.02
CA GLU A 67 7.42 2.64 11.00
C GLU A 67 6.75 4.02 11.16
N PRO A 68 5.48 4.17 10.77
CA PRO A 68 4.71 5.39 11.04
C PRO A 68 4.60 5.67 12.53
N SER A 69 4.87 6.90 12.95
CA SER A 69 4.56 7.34 14.30
C SER A 69 3.04 7.52 14.45
N LEU A 70 2.40 6.73 15.30
CA LEU A 70 0.95 6.79 15.58
C LEU A 70 0.52 7.96 16.49
N PHE A 71 1.39 8.92 16.78
CA PHE A 71 1.10 9.98 17.74
C PHE A 71 1.20 11.37 17.13
N ASN A 72 0.10 12.12 17.28
CA ASN A 72 0.04 13.58 17.28
C ASN A 72 -0.07 14.05 18.73
#